data_AF-A0A973AUP5-F1
#
_entry.id   AF-A0A973AUP5-F1
#
_cell.length_a   1.000
_cell.length_b   1.000
_cell.length_c   1.000
_cell.angle_alpha   90.00
_cell.angle_beta   90.00
_cell.angle_gamma   90.00
#
_symmetry.space_group_name_H-M   'P 1'
#
loop_
_entity.id
_entity.type
_entity.pdbx_description
1 polymer ?
#
loop_
_entity_poly.entity_id
_entity_poly.type
_entity_poly.pdbx_seq_one_letter_code
_entity_poly.pdbx_strand_id
1 'polypeptide(L)'
;MFSKAVKGKGLSVIYIDGKKRWVKKGGNRAWRNNNPGNLKTGAHTRIQGSIGSIGGFAVFPSHEAGTQALIWLLKKQVYQNKTVFEMVSSFAPKEDRNDPVRYRKLIREKTGLNINKKIKDLSEKEFNSLVLAIQKIEGDKIGTEETFYAKSIVDVQTDKKNVIVAYEVDEMGWKSKPEIIELIAEGRVDAVMVKEEGSIYIRTRPDGDMFNNLEQKKPEKK
;
A
#
# COMPACT_ATOMS: atom_id res chain seq x y z
N MET A 1 -4.31 -14.32 -5.04
CA MET A 1 -4.49 -13.46 -3.83
C MET A 1 -3.27 -12.56 -3.81
N PHE A 2 -3.41 -11.23 -3.66
CA PHE A 2 -2.24 -10.35 -3.75
C PHE A 2 -1.16 -10.75 -2.74
N SER A 3 0.07 -10.93 -3.21
CA SER A 3 1.20 -11.30 -2.37
C SER A 3 1.88 -10.08 -1.74
N LYS A 4 1.78 -8.92 -2.38
CA LYS A 4 2.43 -7.67 -1.94
C LYS A 4 1.71 -6.44 -2.48
N ALA A 5 1.84 -5.33 -1.76
CA ALA A 5 1.52 -4.00 -2.29
C ALA A 5 2.70 -3.04 -2.09
N VAL A 6 3.00 -2.24 -3.12
CA VAL A 6 4.12 -1.28 -3.12
C VAL A 6 3.66 0.11 -3.58
N LYS A 7 4.45 1.14 -3.23
CA LYS A 7 4.24 2.49 -3.72
C LYS A 7 4.57 2.56 -5.21
N GLY A 8 3.64 3.07 -6.02
CA GLY A 8 3.88 3.39 -7.42
C GLY A 8 4.22 4.87 -7.65
N LYS A 9 4.29 5.28 -8.92
CA LYS A 9 4.48 6.68 -9.33
C LYS A 9 3.35 7.58 -8.81
N GLY A 10 3.71 8.73 -8.23
CA GLY A 10 2.76 9.70 -7.67
C GLY A 10 1.90 9.14 -6.53
N LEU A 11 0.62 9.50 -6.51
CA LEU A 11 -0.37 9.00 -5.56
C LEU A 11 -0.97 7.67 -6.05
N SER A 12 -0.14 6.62 -6.09
CA SER A 12 -0.59 5.29 -6.51
C SER A 12 -0.07 4.16 -5.62
N VAL A 13 -0.80 3.04 -5.64
CA VAL A 13 -0.48 1.78 -4.97
C VAL A 13 -0.60 0.66 -5.99
N ILE A 14 0.44 -0.17 -6.08
CA ILE A 14 0.52 -1.29 -7.00
C ILE A 14 0.39 -2.58 -6.19
N TYR A 15 -0.71 -3.30 -6.39
CA TYR A 15 -0.92 -4.64 -5.87
C TYR A 15 -0.34 -5.67 -6.85
N ILE A 16 0.34 -6.66 -6.31
CA ILE A 16 1.16 -7.62 -7.04
C ILE A 16 0.65 -9.04 -6.77
N ASP A 17 0.44 -9.80 -7.84
CA ASP A 17 0.23 -11.26 -7.81
C ASP A 17 0.97 -11.86 -9.02
N GLY A 18 2.12 -12.49 -8.80
CA GLY A 18 3.03 -12.89 -9.89
C GLY A 18 3.42 -11.72 -10.80
N LYS A 19 3.17 -11.83 -12.11
CA LYS A 19 3.30 -10.72 -13.09
C LYS A 19 2.09 -9.80 -13.15
N LYS A 20 0.94 -10.19 -12.60
CA LYS A 20 -0.28 -9.36 -12.65
C LYS A 20 -0.17 -8.18 -11.68
N ARG A 21 -0.67 -7.03 -12.12
CA ARG A 21 -0.62 -5.74 -11.43
C ARG A 21 -2.01 -5.15 -11.38
N TRP A 22 -2.37 -4.60 -10.22
CA TRP A 22 -3.53 -3.74 -10.06
C TRP A 22 -3.04 -2.42 -9.50
N VAL A 23 -3.30 -1.32 -10.20
CA VAL A 23 -2.80 -0.01 -9.85
C VAL A 23 -3.97 0.87 -9.45
N LYS A 24 -4.02 1.24 -8.18
CA LYS A 24 -4.97 2.23 -7.65
C LYS A 24 -4.30 3.60 -7.64
N LYS A 25 -4.83 4.56 -8.40
CA LYS A 25 -4.28 5.93 -8.56
C LYS A 25 -5.30 6.99 -8.18
N GLY A 26 -4.82 8.10 -7.62
CA GLY A 26 -5.70 9.18 -7.16
C GLY A 26 -6.56 8.74 -5.97
N GLY A 27 -7.75 9.32 -5.80
CA GLY A 27 -8.59 9.06 -4.62
C GLY A 27 -7.92 9.44 -3.30
N ASN A 28 -8.49 8.98 -2.19
CA ASN A 28 -7.87 9.10 -0.86
C ASN A 28 -6.95 7.89 -0.55
N ARG A 29 -6.17 8.01 0.54
CA ARG A 29 -5.23 6.96 0.97
C ARG A 29 -5.95 5.68 1.41
N ALA A 30 -7.04 5.82 2.17
CA ALA A 30 -7.80 4.70 2.70
C ALA A 30 -8.27 3.76 1.57
N TRP A 31 -8.79 4.33 0.48
CA TRP A 31 -9.20 3.60 -0.73
C TRP A 31 -8.01 2.95 -1.45
N ARG A 32 -6.92 3.70 -1.69
CA ARG A 32 -5.75 3.15 -2.37
C ARG A 32 -5.08 2.01 -1.60
N ASN A 33 -5.08 2.10 -0.28
CA ASN A 33 -4.43 1.13 0.61
C ASN A 33 -5.35 -0.02 1.04
N ASN A 34 -6.62 -0.03 0.61
CA ASN A 34 -7.65 -0.91 1.18
C ASN A 34 -7.67 -0.87 2.72
N ASN A 35 -7.42 0.31 3.28
CA ASN A 35 -7.22 0.52 4.71
C ASN A 35 -8.24 1.57 5.18
N PRO A 36 -9.51 1.17 5.38
CA PRO A 36 -10.59 2.11 5.64
C PRO A 36 -10.52 2.76 7.02
N GLY A 37 -9.64 2.29 7.91
CA GLY A 37 -9.33 2.96 9.18
C GLY A 37 -8.07 3.83 9.14
N ASN A 38 -7.39 3.96 7.99
CA ASN A 38 -6.04 4.51 7.89
C ASN A 38 -5.12 4.01 9.03
N LEU A 39 -5.12 2.70 9.27
CA LEU A 39 -4.30 2.08 10.31
C LEU A 39 -2.81 2.26 10.00
N LYS A 40 -2.05 2.78 10.97
CA LYS A 40 -0.58 2.87 10.88
C LYS A 40 0.01 1.45 10.81
N THR A 41 1.08 1.29 10.05
CA THR A 41 1.74 -0.02 9.95
C THR A 41 2.34 -0.44 11.29
N GLY A 42 2.23 -1.71 11.64
CA GLY A 42 2.82 -2.26 12.86
C GLY A 42 2.54 -3.75 13.02
N ALA A 43 2.92 -4.32 14.17
CA ALA A 43 2.64 -5.73 14.47
C ALA A 43 1.13 -6.04 14.39
N HIS A 44 0.29 -5.11 14.88
CA HIS A 44 -1.16 -5.26 14.85
C HIS A 44 -1.75 -5.37 13.44
N THR A 45 -1.25 -4.62 12.45
CA THR A 45 -1.74 -4.75 11.06
C THR A 45 -1.12 -5.96 10.35
N ARG A 46 0.13 -6.32 10.67
CA ARG A 46 0.79 -7.50 10.10
C ARG A 46 0.11 -8.80 10.50
N ILE A 47 -0.24 -8.94 11.78
CA ILE A 47 -1.00 -10.10 12.29
C ILE A 47 -2.39 -10.19 11.63
N GLN A 48 -2.93 -9.07 11.14
CA GLN A 48 -4.19 -9.01 10.39
C GLN A 48 -3.99 -9.10 8.87
N GLY A 49 -2.80 -9.51 8.40
CA GLY A 49 -2.57 -9.81 6.98
C GLY A 49 -2.29 -8.59 6.09
N SER A 50 -1.76 -7.48 6.63
CA SER A 50 -1.29 -6.39 5.77
C SER A 50 -0.17 -6.86 4.83
N ILE A 51 -0.26 -6.53 3.55
CA ILE A 51 0.65 -6.96 2.47
C ILE A 51 1.65 -5.87 2.03
N GLY A 52 1.65 -4.73 2.72
CA GLY A 52 2.56 -3.63 2.41
C GLY A 52 2.41 -2.45 3.37
N SER A 53 3.28 -1.46 3.21
CA SER A 53 3.16 -0.18 3.90
C SER A 53 3.55 0.98 3.00
N ILE A 54 2.73 2.04 3.00
CA ILE A 54 2.92 3.22 2.15
C ILE A 54 2.66 4.48 2.96
N GLY A 55 3.73 5.26 3.17
CA GLY A 55 3.70 6.50 3.96
C GLY A 55 3.35 6.28 5.43
N GLY A 56 3.81 5.17 6.03
CA GLY A 56 3.56 4.83 7.44
C GLY A 56 2.23 4.11 7.71
N PHE A 57 1.41 3.89 6.68
CA PHE A 57 0.11 3.21 6.80
C PHE A 57 0.18 1.80 6.25
N ALA A 58 -0.58 0.88 6.82
CA ALA A 58 -0.71 -0.47 6.29
C ALA A 58 -1.48 -0.47 4.96
N VAL A 59 -1.19 -1.47 4.13
CA VAL A 59 -1.94 -1.79 2.91
C VAL A 59 -2.48 -3.22 3.05
N PHE A 60 -3.78 -3.42 2.81
CA PHE A 60 -4.44 -4.72 2.96
C PHE A 60 -4.82 -5.31 1.60
N PRO A 61 -4.97 -6.64 1.49
CA PRO A 61 -5.32 -7.29 0.22
C PRO A 61 -6.72 -6.91 -0.27
N SER A 62 -7.64 -6.55 0.61
CA SER A 62 -8.98 -6.07 0.24
C SER A 62 -9.53 -5.08 1.27
N HIS A 63 -10.57 -4.35 0.89
CA HIS A 63 -11.25 -3.40 1.78
C HIS A 63 -11.86 -4.10 3.00
N GLU A 64 -12.37 -5.33 2.80
CA GLU A 64 -12.90 -6.20 3.85
C GLU A 64 -11.80 -6.60 4.83
N ALA A 65 -10.62 -6.99 4.34
CA ALA A 65 -9.48 -7.32 5.19
C ALA A 65 -9.04 -6.11 6.06
N GLY A 66 -8.98 -4.92 5.47
CA GLY A 66 -8.71 -3.69 6.22
C GLY A 66 -9.82 -3.34 7.23
N THR A 67 -11.08 -3.63 6.90
CA THR A 67 -12.21 -3.48 7.83
C THR A 67 -12.09 -4.44 9.01
N GLN A 68 -11.75 -5.70 8.76
CA GLN A 68 -11.53 -6.69 9.84
C GLN A 68 -10.36 -6.28 10.74
N ALA A 69 -9.29 -5.74 10.17
CA ALA A 69 -8.17 -5.22 10.95
C ALA A 69 -8.57 -4.04 11.86
N LEU A 70 -9.44 -3.14 11.38
CA LEU A 70 -9.99 -2.04 12.19
C LEU A 70 -10.88 -2.58 13.32
N ILE A 71 -11.80 -3.51 13.02
CA ILE A 71 -12.67 -4.16 14.01
C ILE A 71 -11.82 -4.85 15.09
N TRP A 72 -10.82 -5.62 14.67
CA TRP A 72 -9.91 -6.31 15.57
C TRP A 72 -9.21 -5.33 16.50
N LEU A 73 -8.69 -4.22 15.95
CA LEU A 73 -7.97 -3.20 16.72
C LEU A 73 -8.87 -2.56 17.79
N LEU A 74 -10.10 -2.16 17.41
CA LEU A 74 -11.05 -1.55 18.34
C LEU A 74 -11.48 -2.50 19.47
N LYS A 75 -11.47 -3.81 19.21
CA LYS A 75 -11.74 -4.85 20.21
C LYS A 75 -10.54 -5.21 21.10
N LYS A 76 -9.34 -4.68 20.87
CA LYS A 76 -8.16 -4.94 21.73
C LYS A 76 -8.12 -4.06 22.96
N GLN A 77 -7.38 -4.49 23.99
CA GLN A 77 -7.21 -3.78 25.27
C GLN A 77 -6.87 -2.29 25.13
N VAL A 78 -6.08 -1.94 24.10
CA VAL A 78 -5.70 -0.56 23.78
C VAL A 78 -6.89 0.36 23.46
N TYR A 79 -8.03 -0.19 23.02
CA TYR A 79 -9.24 0.57 22.67
C TYR A 79 -10.53 0.10 23.37
N GLN A 80 -10.71 -1.20 23.64
CA GLN A 80 -11.98 -1.73 24.14
C GLN A 80 -12.44 -1.09 25.46
N ASN A 81 -11.50 -0.68 26.32
CA ASN A 81 -11.79 -0.05 27.61
C ASN A 81 -11.93 1.48 27.53
N LYS A 82 -11.60 2.09 26.40
CA LYS A 82 -11.74 3.53 26.15
C LYS A 82 -13.20 3.84 25.82
N THR A 83 -13.66 5.01 26.23
CA THR A 83 -14.86 5.63 25.66
C THR A 83 -14.64 5.95 24.19
N VAL A 84 -15.71 6.13 23.41
CA VAL A 84 -15.59 6.61 22.02
C VAL A 84 -14.83 7.94 21.97
N PHE A 85 -15.04 8.81 22.97
CA PHE A 85 -14.31 10.07 23.12
C PHE A 85 -12.79 9.88 23.24
N GLU A 86 -12.36 9.01 24.16
CA GLU A 86 -10.95 8.71 24.42
C GLU A 86 -10.31 7.93 23.25
N MET A 87 -11.09 7.04 22.62
CA MET A 87 -10.69 6.32 21.42
C MET A 87 -10.31 7.32 20.32
N VAL A 88 -11.19 8.28 19.99
CA VAL A 88 -10.91 9.29 18.94
C VAL A 88 -9.68 10.13 19.29
N SER A 89 -9.52 10.53 20.56
CA SER A 89 -8.36 11.31 21.01
C SER A 89 -7.04 10.55 20.83
N SER A 90 -7.08 9.22 20.92
CA SER A 90 -5.92 8.35 20.72
C SER A 90 -5.70 7.97 19.26
N PHE A 91 -6.78 7.84 18.49
CA PHE A 91 -6.78 7.39 17.10
C PHE A 91 -6.40 8.52 16.14
N ALA A 92 -6.87 9.74 16.39
CA ALA A 92 -6.63 10.93 15.60
C ALA A 92 -6.15 12.10 16.50
N PRO A 93 -4.97 11.98 17.15
CA PRO A 93 -4.45 13.00 18.06
C PRO A 93 -4.12 14.31 17.32
N LYS A 94 -4.25 15.44 18.02
CA LYS A 94 -4.01 16.79 17.46
C LYS A 94 -2.54 17.00 17.09
N GLU A 95 -1.64 16.35 17.82
CA GLU A 95 -0.19 16.36 17.63
C GLU A 95 0.20 15.83 16.24
N ASP A 96 -0.59 14.90 15.69
CA ASP A 96 -0.46 14.38 14.33
C ASP A 96 -1.15 15.29 13.28
N ARG A 97 -1.49 16.54 13.66
CA ARG A 97 -2.23 17.53 12.85
C ARG A 97 -3.64 17.09 12.46
N ASN A 98 -4.30 16.29 13.31
CA ASN A 98 -5.71 15.94 13.16
C ASN A 98 -6.63 16.91 13.93
N ASP A 99 -7.94 16.77 13.71
CA ASP A 99 -8.98 17.48 14.47
C ASP A 99 -9.89 16.48 15.22
N PRO A 100 -9.50 16.04 16.44
CA PRO A 100 -10.29 15.09 17.21
C PRO A 100 -11.65 15.65 17.66
N VAL A 101 -11.81 16.98 17.74
CA VAL A 101 -13.09 17.62 18.10
C VAL A 101 -14.09 17.44 16.95
N ARG A 102 -13.68 17.78 15.73
CA ARG A 102 -14.48 17.55 14.52
C ARG A 102 -14.75 16.07 14.30
N TYR A 103 -13.76 15.21 14.54
CA TYR A 103 -13.91 13.76 14.39
C TYR A 103 -15.02 13.23 15.30
N ARG A 104 -15.00 13.58 16.60
CA ARG A 104 -16.06 13.19 17.55
C ARG A 104 -17.43 13.72 17.14
N LYS A 105 -17.50 14.98 16.67
CA LYS A 105 -18.75 15.58 16.17
C LYS A 105 -19.32 14.75 15.01
N LEU A 106 -18.48 14.38 14.03
CA LEU A 106 -18.89 13.56 12.89
C LEU A 106 -19.35 12.15 13.32
N ILE A 107 -18.67 11.52 14.28
CA ILE A 107 -19.13 10.24 14.84
C ILE A 107 -20.52 10.40 15.45
N ARG A 108 -20.73 11.41 16.30
CA ARG A 108 -22.02 11.66 16.95
C ARG A 108 -23.13 11.91 15.93
N GLU A 109 -22.88 12.74 14.92
CA GLU A 109 -23.84 13.05 13.85
C GLU A 109 -24.20 11.84 13.00
N LYS A 110 -23.22 10.97 12.68
CA LYS A 110 -23.44 9.79 11.83
C LYS A 110 -24.07 8.61 12.55
N THR A 111 -23.91 8.52 13.88
CA THR A 111 -24.24 7.30 14.64
C THR A 111 -25.26 7.50 15.75
N GLY A 112 -25.42 8.73 16.27
CA GLY A 112 -26.20 9.02 17.47
C GLY A 112 -25.60 8.47 18.77
N LEU A 113 -24.37 7.95 18.74
CA LEU A 113 -23.77 7.31 19.92
C LEU A 113 -23.54 8.27 21.07
N ASN A 114 -23.78 7.78 22.29
CA ASN A 114 -23.23 8.39 23.49
C ASN A 114 -21.70 8.19 23.49
N ILE A 115 -20.96 9.25 23.19
CA ILE A 115 -19.50 9.19 23.06
C ILE A 115 -18.75 8.88 24.37
N ASN A 116 -19.43 8.95 25.51
CA ASN A 116 -18.87 8.60 26.82
C ASN A 116 -19.03 7.11 27.17
N LYS A 117 -19.68 6.32 26.30
CA LYS A 117 -19.80 4.87 26.44
C LYS A 117 -18.50 4.19 26.00
N LYS A 118 -18.04 3.17 26.75
CA LYS A 118 -16.85 2.39 26.37
C LYS A 118 -17.10 1.54 25.15
N ILE A 119 -16.07 1.32 24.34
CA ILE A 119 -16.15 0.51 23.12
C ILE A 119 -16.69 -0.90 23.42
N LYS A 120 -16.21 -1.55 24.48
CA LYS A 120 -16.68 -2.89 24.88
C LYS A 120 -18.13 -2.95 25.36
N ASP A 121 -18.70 -1.81 25.76
CA ASP A 121 -20.07 -1.73 26.29
C ASP A 121 -21.08 -1.42 25.16
N LEU A 122 -20.60 -1.07 23.95
CA LEU A 122 -21.44 -0.86 22.76
C LEU A 122 -22.15 -2.18 22.38
N SER A 123 -23.44 -2.10 22.08
CA SER A 123 -24.14 -3.18 21.39
C SER A 123 -23.52 -3.43 20.02
N GLU A 124 -23.78 -4.59 19.43
CA GLU A 124 -23.26 -4.92 18.10
C GLU A 124 -23.66 -3.89 17.04
N LYS A 125 -24.91 -3.42 17.07
CA LYS A 125 -25.41 -2.37 16.16
C LYS A 125 -24.66 -1.05 16.34
N GLU A 126 -24.41 -0.65 17.59
CA GLU A 126 -23.65 0.56 17.92
C GLU A 126 -22.17 0.44 17.50
N PHE A 127 -21.56 -0.71 17.73
CA PHE A 127 -20.17 -0.95 17.33
C PHE A 127 -20.03 -0.94 15.80
N ASN A 128 -20.95 -1.58 15.09
CA ASN A 128 -20.95 -1.59 13.63
C ASN A 128 -21.19 -0.19 13.05
N SER A 129 -22.07 0.62 13.65
CA SER A 129 -22.27 2.00 13.23
C SER A 129 -21.03 2.87 13.47
N LEU A 130 -20.31 2.67 14.58
CA LEU A 130 -19.02 3.30 14.85
C LEU A 130 -17.99 2.96 13.77
N VAL A 131 -17.83 1.67 13.45
CA VAL A 131 -16.89 1.20 12.43
C VAL A 131 -17.22 1.87 11.08
N LEU A 132 -18.46 1.81 10.63
CA LEU A 132 -18.89 2.44 9.37
C LEU A 132 -18.67 3.97 9.37
N ALA A 133 -18.86 4.64 10.50
CA ALA A 133 -18.62 6.06 10.62
C ALA A 133 -17.13 6.41 10.50
N ILE A 134 -16.24 5.63 11.12
CA ILE A 134 -14.78 5.76 10.95
C ILE A 134 -14.43 5.63 9.46
N GLN A 135 -14.90 4.58 8.77
CA GLN A 135 -14.58 4.39 7.34
C GLN A 135 -14.98 5.59 6.48
N LYS A 136 -16.18 6.14 6.72
CA LYS A 136 -16.67 7.32 6.01
C LYS A 136 -15.90 8.60 6.33
N ILE A 137 -15.36 8.74 7.55
CA ILE A 137 -14.55 9.90 7.93
C ILE A 137 -13.15 9.80 7.31
N GLU A 138 -12.56 8.60 7.31
CA GLU A 138 -11.22 8.35 6.78
C GLU A 138 -11.14 8.43 5.25
N GLY A 139 -12.22 8.09 4.55
CA GLY A 139 -12.22 8.20 3.10
C GLY A 139 -13.52 7.89 2.37
N ASP A 140 -13.94 8.82 1.50
CA ASP A 140 -15.05 8.71 0.56
C ASP A 140 -14.63 8.84 -0.92
N LYS A 141 -13.51 9.51 -1.19
CA LYS A 141 -12.98 9.74 -2.55
C LYS A 141 -12.34 8.51 -3.19
N ILE A 142 -13.07 7.90 -4.13
CA ILE A 142 -12.60 6.83 -5.02
C ILE A 142 -11.66 7.40 -6.10
N GLY A 143 -10.65 6.62 -6.49
CA GLY A 143 -9.73 6.93 -7.58
C GLY A 143 -9.97 6.06 -8.82
N THR A 144 -8.93 5.85 -9.62
CA THR A 144 -8.98 4.96 -10.79
C THR A 144 -8.20 3.68 -10.53
N GLU A 145 -8.68 2.57 -11.07
CA GLU A 145 -8.03 1.27 -11.00
C GLU A 145 -7.72 0.76 -12.41
N GLU A 146 -6.51 0.25 -12.60
CA GLU A 146 -6.06 -0.38 -13.85
C GLU A 146 -5.46 -1.74 -13.54
N THR A 147 -5.71 -2.74 -14.40
CA THR A 147 -5.12 -4.08 -14.28
C THR A 147 -4.34 -4.43 -15.53
N PHE A 148 -3.14 -4.97 -15.38
CA PHE A 148 -2.29 -5.41 -16.49
C PHE A 148 -1.27 -6.46 -16.03
N TYR A 149 -0.54 -7.05 -16.98
CA TYR A 149 0.61 -7.92 -16.70
C TYR A 149 1.91 -7.15 -16.93
N ALA A 150 2.81 -7.19 -15.95
CA ALA A 150 4.14 -6.62 -16.08
C ALA A 150 4.98 -7.43 -17.08
N LYS A 151 5.74 -6.73 -17.91
CA LYS A 151 6.68 -7.29 -18.87
C LYS A 151 8.02 -7.60 -18.23
N SER A 152 8.76 -8.52 -18.82
CA SER A 152 10.08 -8.94 -18.34
C SER A 152 11.19 -8.25 -19.12
N ILE A 153 12.34 -8.03 -18.46
CA ILE A 153 13.58 -7.67 -19.15
C ILE A 153 14.16 -8.95 -19.74
N VAL A 154 14.32 -8.99 -21.06
CA VAL A 154 14.79 -10.17 -21.81
C VAL A 154 16.26 -10.09 -22.16
N ASP A 155 16.80 -8.88 -22.34
CA ASP A 155 18.22 -8.66 -22.63
C ASP A 155 18.73 -7.30 -22.10
N VAL A 156 20.05 -7.09 -22.09
CA VAL A 156 20.71 -5.85 -21.71
C VAL A 156 21.82 -5.48 -22.68
N GLN A 157 22.02 -4.18 -22.89
CA GLN A 157 23.15 -3.65 -23.65
C GLN A 157 24.15 -2.99 -22.71
N THR A 158 25.44 -3.27 -22.91
CA THR A 158 26.53 -2.68 -22.13
C THR A 158 27.44 -1.78 -22.96
N ASP A 159 28.10 -0.83 -22.30
CA ASP A 159 29.18 -0.04 -22.90
C ASP A 159 30.53 -0.80 -22.86
N LYS A 160 31.60 -0.15 -23.35
CA LYS A 160 32.96 -0.72 -23.36
C LYS A 160 33.53 -1.01 -21.97
N LYS A 161 32.91 -0.47 -20.91
CA LYS A 161 33.29 -0.68 -19.50
C LYS A 161 32.37 -1.70 -18.81
N ASN A 162 31.55 -2.44 -19.56
CA ASN A 162 30.55 -3.38 -19.07
C ASN A 162 29.45 -2.74 -18.22
N VAL A 163 29.19 -1.44 -18.37
CA VAL A 163 28.09 -0.76 -17.68
C VAL A 163 26.82 -0.93 -18.51
N ILE A 164 25.72 -1.38 -17.90
CA ILE A 164 24.42 -1.50 -18.58
C ILE A 164 23.89 -0.10 -18.93
N VAL A 165 23.60 0.11 -20.22
CA VAL A 165 23.10 1.38 -20.77
C VAL A 165 21.68 1.28 -21.33
N ALA A 166 21.22 0.09 -21.71
CA ALA A 166 19.85 -0.14 -22.19
C ALA A 166 19.35 -1.56 -21.84
N TYR A 167 18.02 -1.72 -21.88
CA TYR A 167 17.30 -2.93 -21.47
C TYR A 167 16.30 -3.29 -22.56
N GLU A 168 16.34 -4.52 -23.07
CA GLU A 168 15.29 -5.04 -23.95
C GLU A 168 14.14 -5.55 -23.09
N VAL A 169 12.96 -4.99 -23.30
CA VAL A 169 11.74 -5.36 -22.58
C VAL A 169 10.82 -6.11 -23.53
N ASP A 170 10.35 -7.28 -23.07
CA ASP A 170 9.41 -8.13 -23.80
C ASP A 170 8.21 -7.32 -24.33
N GLU A 171 7.93 -7.44 -25.62
CA GLU A 171 6.91 -6.69 -26.39
C GLU A 171 7.02 -5.15 -26.35
N MET A 172 8.08 -4.57 -25.76
CA MET A 172 8.29 -3.12 -25.64
C MET A 172 9.59 -2.64 -26.29
N GLY A 173 10.46 -3.58 -26.70
CA GLY A 173 11.76 -3.30 -27.31
C GLY A 173 12.76 -2.67 -26.35
N TRP A 174 13.81 -2.07 -26.91
CA TRP A 174 14.88 -1.43 -26.15
C TRP A 174 14.40 -0.18 -25.40
N LYS A 175 14.87 -0.03 -24.16
CA LYS A 175 14.64 1.10 -23.26
C LYS A 175 15.95 1.58 -22.67
N SER A 176 16.15 2.89 -22.69
CA SER A 176 17.23 3.55 -21.96
C SER A 176 17.03 3.42 -20.45
N LYS A 177 18.10 3.67 -19.68
CA LYS A 177 18.06 3.65 -18.22
C LYS A 177 16.96 4.55 -17.61
N PRO A 178 16.72 5.79 -18.07
CA PRO A 178 15.61 6.61 -17.59
C PRO A 178 14.23 6.00 -17.89
N GLU A 179 14.00 5.51 -19.11
CA GLU A 179 12.71 4.95 -19.52
C GLU A 179 12.33 3.71 -18.70
N ILE A 180 13.30 2.80 -18.49
CA ILE A 180 13.04 1.58 -17.71
C ILE A 180 12.74 1.90 -16.24
N ILE A 181 13.38 2.93 -15.67
CA ILE A 181 13.11 3.39 -14.30
C ILE A 181 11.65 3.85 -14.18
N GLU A 182 11.15 4.60 -15.18
CA GLU A 182 9.76 5.02 -15.19
C GLU A 182 8.80 3.83 -15.30
N LEU A 183 9.07 2.88 -16.21
CA LEU A 183 8.24 1.69 -16.39
C LEU A 183 8.19 0.83 -15.12
N ILE A 184 9.31 0.68 -14.40
CA ILE A 184 9.36 -0.04 -13.12
C ILE A 184 8.56 0.71 -12.05
N ALA A 185 8.70 2.04 -11.97
CA ALA A 185 7.95 2.87 -11.01
C ALA A 185 6.42 2.84 -11.25
N GLU A 186 6.01 2.59 -12.49
CA GLU A 186 4.61 2.39 -12.89
C GLU A 186 4.16 0.92 -12.76
N GLY A 187 5.07 0.00 -12.44
CA GLY A 187 4.80 -1.43 -12.32
C GLY A 187 4.69 -2.18 -13.64
N ARG A 188 4.92 -1.50 -14.78
CA ARG A 188 4.84 -2.06 -16.15
C ARG A 188 5.93 -3.09 -16.43
N VAL A 189 7.08 -2.99 -15.75
CA VAL A 189 8.18 -3.94 -15.86
C VAL A 189 8.43 -4.64 -14.53
N ASP A 190 8.65 -5.95 -14.60
CA ASP A 190 8.86 -6.81 -13.46
C ASP A 190 10.33 -6.82 -12.99
N ALA A 191 10.77 -5.68 -12.44
CA ALA A 191 12.12 -5.50 -11.92
C ALA A 191 12.11 -4.70 -10.61
N VAL A 192 13.27 -4.66 -9.95
CA VAL A 192 13.51 -3.96 -8.68
C VAL A 192 14.58 -2.90 -8.89
N MET A 193 14.31 -1.68 -8.40
CA MET A 193 15.32 -0.62 -8.30
C MET A 193 16.03 -0.69 -6.95
N VAL A 194 17.35 -0.81 -6.98
CA VAL A 194 18.23 -0.78 -5.81
C VAL A 194 19.00 0.54 -5.83
N LYS A 195 19.07 1.23 -4.69
CA LYS A 195 19.88 2.44 -4.52
C LYS A 195 21.10 2.11 -3.68
N GLU A 196 22.29 2.40 -4.20
CA GLU A 196 23.56 2.16 -3.53
C GLU A 196 24.51 3.31 -3.89
N GLU A 197 25.07 3.97 -2.87
CA GLU A 197 26.03 5.08 -3.01
C GLU A 197 25.60 6.19 -4.00
N GLY A 198 24.30 6.51 -4.04
CA GLY A 198 23.74 7.53 -4.94
C GLY A 198 23.42 7.03 -6.36
N SER A 199 23.81 5.80 -6.70
CA SER A 199 23.51 5.14 -7.97
C SER A 199 22.24 4.28 -7.89
N ILE A 200 21.51 4.21 -9.01
CA ILE A 200 20.36 3.31 -9.18
C ILE A 200 20.80 2.12 -10.03
N TYR A 201 20.57 0.92 -9.49
CA TYR A 201 20.76 -0.36 -10.16
C TYR A 201 19.40 -1.03 -10.37
N ILE A 202 19.27 -1.76 -11.47
CA ILE A 202 18.06 -2.50 -11.82
C ILE A 202 18.40 -3.97 -11.78
N ARG A 203 17.56 -4.76 -11.10
CA ARG A 203 17.67 -6.22 -11.03
C ARG A 203 16.32 -6.82 -11.42
N THR A 204 16.27 -8.00 -12.05
CA THR A 204 14.99 -8.73 -12.11
C THR A 204 14.59 -9.12 -10.69
N ARG A 205 13.31 -9.46 -10.48
CA ARG A 205 12.95 -10.10 -9.21
C ARG A 205 13.69 -11.45 -9.12
N PRO A 206 14.16 -11.84 -7.92
CA PRO A 206 14.71 -13.18 -7.74
C PRO A 206 13.62 -14.18 -8.12
N ASP A 207 13.89 -15.04 -9.08
CA ASP A 207 13.02 -16.18 -9.44
C ASP A 207 13.11 -17.30 -8.37
N GLY A 208 13.69 -17.00 -7.20
CA GLY A 208 14.28 -17.96 -6.27
C GLY A 208 15.82 -18.00 -6.35
N ASP A 209 16.42 -17.46 -7.41
CA ASP A 209 17.88 -17.39 -7.57
C ASP A 209 18.49 -16.13 -6.92
N MET A 210 19.54 -16.33 -6.12
CA MET A 210 20.22 -15.28 -5.34
C MET A 210 21.26 -14.46 -6.14
N PHE A 211 21.34 -14.63 -7.46
CA PHE A 211 22.36 -13.98 -8.30
C PHE A 211 21.77 -12.89 -9.20
N ASN A 212 22.59 -11.84 -9.47
CA ASN A 212 22.24 -10.77 -10.41
C ASN A 212 22.27 -11.29 -11.85
N ASN A 213 21.15 -11.83 -12.33
CA ASN A 213 21.01 -12.46 -13.64
C ASN A 213 21.04 -11.46 -14.82
N LEU A 214 20.92 -10.14 -14.59
CA LEU A 214 21.03 -9.15 -15.66
C LEU A 214 22.48 -8.90 -16.07
N GLU A 215 23.42 -8.91 -15.12
CA GLU A 215 24.85 -8.74 -15.41
C GLU A 215 25.50 -10.04 -15.92
N GLN A 216 24.86 -11.19 -15.73
CA GLN A 216 25.35 -12.50 -16.16
C GLN A 216 24.81 -12.95 -17.52
N LYS A 217 23.78 -12.29 -18.07
CA LYS A 217 23.37 -12.45 -19.47
C LYS A 217 24.47 -11.85 -20.36
N LYS A 218 25.48 -12.66 -20.66
CA LYS A 218 26.36 -12.39 -21.79
C LYS A 218 25.50 -12.36 -23.05
N PRO A 219 25.71 -11.40 -23.98
CA PRO A 219 25.01 -11.41 -25.24
C PRO A 219 25.30 -12.73 -25.96
N GLU A 220 24.26 -13.41 -26.42
CA GLU A 220 24.42 -14.43 -27.46
C GLU A 220 24.96 -13.69 -28.68
N LYS A 221 26.23 -13.94 -29.01
CA LYS A 221 26.81 -13.46 -30.25
C LYS A 221 26.00 -14.09 -31.38
N LYS A 222 25.20 -13.28 -32.08
CA LYS A 222 24.78 -13.60 -33.45
C LYS A 222 25.98 -13.51 -34.38
#